data_AF-A0A6I0SJM4-F1
#
_entry.id   AF-A0A6I0SJM4-F1
#
_cell.length_a   1.000
_cell.length_b   1.000
_cell.length_c   1.000
_cell.angle_alpha   90.00
_cell.angle_beta   90.00
_cell.angle_gamma   90.00
#
_symmetry.space_group_name_H-M   'P 1'
#
loop_
_entity.id
_entity.type
_entity.pdbx_description
1 polymer ?
#
loop_
_entity_poly.entity_id
_entity_poly.type
_entity_poly.pdbx_seq_one_letter_code
_entity_poly.pdbx_strand_id
1 'polypeptide(L)'
;MKFRLTVLIVFSLCLSNVFADEGMWLLGNLRKNKQTDRVMKELGLQMPVNKIYNPKKPSLSDAVVSFGGFCSGVVVSEDGLVFTNHHCGFSSIQQHSSVEHDYLKDGFFARSLDEELPNPELYVRFLLRTEDVTKRVLSAARYAKTETERRVAVDSIMNVSGLEVSEKDSTLTGIVDAYYAGKECWLSVYRDYNDVRLVFAPPSSVGKFGWDTDNWMWPRHTGDFSVFRIYANTKNGPADYSPDNVPYHPEYVAPISLDGYKEGSFCMTLGYPGSTERYLSSYGIEEMMNGINQAMIDVRGVKQTVWKREMDRRPDIRIKYASKYDESSNYWKNSIGTNKAIKHLKVLEKKRAAEAALRDWIQSHPEEREKLIRLFSSLELSYSNRRETNRALAYFG
;
A
#
# COMPACT_ATOMS: atom_id res chain seq x y z
N MET A 1 21.09 -35.10 -39.32
CA MET A 1 20.04 -34.06 -39.34
C MET A 1 18.95 -34.25 -38.28
N LYS A 2 18.39 -35.45 -38.07
CA LYS A 2 17.31 -35.68 -37.09
C LYS A 2 17.68 -35.28 -35.65
N PHE A 3 18.90 -35.60 -35.18
CA PHE A 3 19.34 -35.27 -33.81
C PHE A 3 19.49 -33.75 -33.56
N ARG A 4 19.91 -32.98 -34.57
CA ARG A 4 20.03 -31.51 -34.48
C ARG A 4 18.65 -30.81 -34.49
N LEU A 5 17.65 -31.41 -35.16
CA LEU A 5 16.29 -30.90 -35.18
C LEU A 5 15.56 -31.14 -33.85
N THR A 6 15.81 -32.29 -33.21
CA THR A 6 15.24 -32.62 -31.89
C THR A 6 15.79 -31.72 -30.79
N VAL A 7 17.09 -31.38 -30.82
CA VAL A 7 17.70 -30.44 -29.85
C VAL A 7 17.13 -29.02 -30.01
N LEU A 8 16.86 -28.55 -31.23
CA LEU A 8 16.26 -27.24 -31.47
C LEU A 8 14.80 -27.14 -31.01
N ILE A 9 14.02 -28.21 -31.17
CA ILE A 9 12.61 -28.26 -30.71
C ILE A 9 12.54 -28.30 -29.18
N VAL A 10 13.43 -29.04 -28.52
CA VAL A 10 13.52 -29.05 -27.05
C VAL A 10 14.00 -27.69 -26.50
N PHE A 11 14.95 -27.03 -27.17
CA PHE A 11 15.40 -25.68 -26.77
C PHE A 11 14.31 -24.61 -26.96
N SER A 12 13.46 -24.74 -28.00
CA SER A 12 12.32 -23.85 -28.23
C SER A 12 11.16 -24.09 -27.26
N LEU A 13 11.03 -25.28 -26.67
CA LEU A 13 10.05 -25.61 -25.62
C LEU A 13 10.52 -25.20 -24.22
N CYS A 14 11.83 -25.00 -24.01
CA CYS A 14 12.41 -24.45 -22.78
C CYS A 14 12.41 -22.91 -22.73
N LEU A 15 11.94 -22.22 -23.77
CA LEU A 15 11.47 -20.84 -23.67
C LEU A 15 10.08 -20.81 -23.02
N SER A 16 9.95 -21.47 -21.86
CA SER A 16 8.85 -21.21 -20.96
C SER A 16 8.91 -19.73 -20.62
N ASN A 17 7.88 -18.99 -21.03
CA ASN A 17 7.65 -17.62 -20.62
C ASN A 17 8.02 -17.48 -19.15
N VAL A 18 9.14 -16.81 -18.87
CA VAL A 18 9.45 -16.35 -17.52
C VAL A 18 8.46 -15.22 -17.29
N PHE A 19 7.24 -15.59 -16.89
CA PHE A 19 6.31 -14.65 -16.31
C PHE A 19 6.99 -14.22 -15.01
N ALA A 20 7.39 -12.95 -14.94
CA ALA A 20 7.59 -12.36 -13.63
C ALA A 20 6.27 -12.55 -12.88
N ASP A 21 6.30 -13.29 -11.78
CA ASP A 21 5.17 -13.42 -10.88
C ASP A 21 4.96 -12.06 -10.19
N GLU A 22 4.32 -11.13 -10.90
CA GLU A 22 3.90 -9.85 -10.33
C GLU A 22 2.83 -10.13 -9.28
N GLY A 23 2.99 -9.65 -8.05
CA GLY A 23 1.98 -9.84 -7.02
C GLY A 23 2.35 -9.24 -5.67
N MET A 24 1.32 -8.83 -4.94
CA MET A 24 1.42 -8.47 -3.51
C MET A 24 0.94 -9.68 -2.71
N TRP A 25 1.86 -10.31 -1.99
CA TRP A 25 1.63 -11.62 -1.39
C TRP A 25 1.36 -11.49 0.12
N LEU A 26 0.35 -12.21 0.61
CA LEU A 26 0.08 -12.31 2.04
C LEU A 26 1.21 -13.06 2.75
N LEU A 27 1.86 -12.42 3.73
CA LEU A 27 2.97 -12.99 4.49
C LEU A 27 2.62 -14.34 5.12
N GLY A 28 1.42 -14.46 5.71
CA GLY A 28 0.92 -15.70 6.31
C GLY A 28 0.77 -16.87 5.35
N ASN A 29 0.72 -16.60 4.04
CA ASN A 29 0.58 -17.63 3.00
C ASN A 29 1.88 -17.93 2.26
N LEU A 30 2.96 -17.14 2.44
CA LEU A 30 4.24 -17.37 1.75
C LEU A 30 4.77 -18.80 1.96
N ARG A 31 4.66 -19.35 3.17
CA ARG A 31 5.07 -20.73 3.45
C ARG A 31 4.19 -21.78 2.79
N LYS A 32 2.89 -21.52 2.67
CA LYS A 32 1.94 -22.45 2.04
C LYS A 32 2.11 -22.44 0.52
N ASN A 33 2.52 -21.30 -0.04
CA ASN A 33 2.79 -21.13 -1.45
C ASN A 33 4.20 -21.61 -1.82
N LYS A 34 4.33 -22.93 -2.05
CA LYS A 34 5.59 -23.56 -2.47
C LYS A 34 6.17 -22.97 -3.76
N GLN A 35 5.32 -22.48 -4.65
CA GLN A 35 5.78 -21.84 -5.89
C GLN A 35 6.46 -20.51 -5.57
N THR A 36 5.85 -19.64 -4.77
CA THR A 36 6.46 -18.36 -4.38
C THR A 36 7.77 -18.56 -3.62
N ASP A 37 7.84 -19.51 -2.67
CA ASP A 37 9.10 -19.85 -1.97
C ASP A 37 10.20 -20.29 -2.96
N ARG A 38 9.85 -21.14 -3.93
CA ARG A 38 10.77 -21.59 -4.96
C ARG A 38 11.25 -20.44 -5.85
N VAL A 39 10.33 -19.60 -6.33
CA VAL A 39 10.66 -18.46 -7.21
C VAL A 39 11.55 -17.46 -6.48
N MET A 40 11.26 -17.11 -5.22
CA MET A 40 12.13 -16.21 -4.45
C MET A 40 13.56 -16.74 -4.32
N LYS A 41 13.71 -18.06 -4.06
CA LYS A 41 15.03 -18.71 -4.01
C LYS A 41 15.75 -18.69 -5.35
N GLU A 42 15.04 -19.02 -6.44
CA GLU A 42 15.58 -18.97 -7.80
C GLU A 42 16.01 -17.56 -8.21
N LEU A 43 15.31 -16.53 -7.73
CA LEU A 43 15.66 -15.11 -7.91
C LEU A 43 16.79 -14.62 -7.00
N GLY A 44 17.27 -15.44 -6.07
CA GLY A 44 18.44 -15.14 -5.24
C GLY A 44 18.16 -14.81 -3.77
N LEU A 45 16.94 -15.02 -3.25
CA LEU A 45 16.67 -14.92 -1.82
C LEU A 45 17.47 -15.98 -1.06
N GLN A 46 18.41 -15.52 -0.23
CA GLN A 46 19.23 -16.40 0.63
C GLN A 46 18.57 -16.67 1.98
N MET A 47 17.71 -15.75 2.45
CA MET A 47 17.00 -15.89 3.73
C MET A 47 15.83 -16.88 3.60
N PRO A 48 15.64 -17.81 4.55
CA PRO A 48 14.47 -18.69 4.52
C PRO A 48 13.18 -17.90 4.84
N VAL A 49 12.06 -18.28 4.21
CA VAL A 49 10.76 -17.58 4.34
C VAL A 49 10.27 -17.45 5.79
N ASN A 50 10.60 -18.41 6.66
CA ASN A 50 10.24 -18.34 8.09
C ASN A 50 11.02 -17.29 8.89
N LYS A 51 12.03 -16.66 8.29
CA LYS A 51 12.73 -15.49 8.82
C LYS A 51 12.19 -14.19 8.22
N ILE A 52 11.40 -14.27 7.15
CA ILE A 52 10.64 -13.13 6.61
C ILE A 52 9.41 -12.85 7.48
N TYR A 53 8.63 -13.89 7.79
CA TYR A 53 7.44 -13.79 8.66
C TYR A 53 7.31 -15.02 9.56
N ASN A 54 7.16 -14.78 10.86
CA ASN A 54 6.88 -15.83 11.84
C ASN A 54 6.09 -15.28 13.04
N PRO A 55 4.82 -15.68 13.23
CA PRO A 55 3.98 -15.13 14.30
C PRO A 55 4.37 -15.59 15.72
N LYS A 56 5.44 -16.38 15.87
CA LYS A 56 5.89 -16.94 17.15
C LYS A 56 7.34 -16.61 17.50
N LYS A 57 8.12 -16.05 16.57
CA LYS A 57 9.55 -15.77 16.76
C LYS A 57 9.91 -14.51 15.99
N PRO A 58 10.86 -13.70 16.49
CA PRO A 58 11.34 -12.53 15.77
C PRO A 58 11.77 -12.85 14.32
N SER A 59 11.32 -12.01 13.41
CA SER A 59 11.43 -12.12 11.96
C SER A 59 11.44 -10.73 11.31
N LEU A 60 11.81 -10.66 10.02
CA LEU A 60 11.95 -9.38 9.31
C LEU A 60 10.67 -8.53 9.34
N SER A 61 9.49 -9.17 9.27
CA SER A 61 8.21 -8.46 9.37
C SER A 61 8.02 -7.68 10.66
N ASP A 62 8.69 -8.08 11.75
CA ASP A 62 8.56 -7.43 13.05
C ASP A 62 9.32 -6.09 13.12
N ALA A 63 10.19 -5.82 12.14
CA ALA A 63 10.76 -4.49 11.91
C ALA A 63 9.99 -3.66 10.88
N VAL A 64 9.03 -4.23 10.14
CA VAL A 64 8.26 -3.50 9.12
C VAL A 64 6.95 -3.02 9.72
N VAL A 65 6.69 -1.72 9.62
CA VAL A 65 5.57 -1.09 10.32
C VAL A 65 4.65 -0.34 9.38
N SER A 66 3.36 -0.29 9.73
CA SER A 66 2.43 0.66 9.15
C SER A 66 2.64 2.00 9.85
N PHE A 67 3.05 3.01 9.08
CA PHE A 67 3.33 4.36 9.57
C PHE A 67 2.11 5.26 9.31
N GLY A 68 1.41 5.65 10.38
CA GLY A 68 0.18 6.46 10.34
C GLY A 68 -1.02 5.80 9.66
N GLY A 69 -0.91 4.54 9.22
CA GLY A 69 -1.96 3.82 8.48
C GLY A 69 -2.00 4.08 6.97
N PHE A 70 -1.10 4.92 6.45
CA PHE A 70 -1.06 5.31 5.04
C PHE A 70 0.30 5.08 4.37
N CYS A 71 1.36 4.89 5.17
CA CYS A 71 2.71 4.61 4.69
C CYS A 71 3.27 3.34 5.35
N SER A 72 4.43 2.91 4.85
CA SER A 72 5.25 1.91 5.52
C SER A 72 6.47 2.57 6.16
N GLY A 73 7.00 1.95 7.20
CA GLY A 73 8.28 2.29 7.81
C GLY A 73 9.08 1.03 8.16
N VAL A 74 10.34 1.21 8.54
CA VAL A 74 11.21 0.12 8.99
C VAL A 74 11.98 0.52 10.24
N VAL A 75 11.96 -0.34 11.26
CA VAL A 75 12.71 -0.18 12.51
C VAL A 75 14.16 -0.60 12.27
N VAL A 76 15.10 0.31 12.57
CA VAL A 76 16.52 0.19 12.22
C VAL A 76 17.47 0.36 13.40
N SER A 77 16.95 0.54 14.62
CA SER A 77 17.77 0.57 15.83
C SER A 77 17.11 -0.13 17.01
N GLU A 78 17.92 -0.54 17.98
CA GLU A 78 17.46 -1.08 19.27
C GLU A 78 16.71 -0.05 20.12
N ASP A 79 16.86 1.24 19.84
CA ASP A 79 16.12 2.34 20.49
C ASP A 79 14.93 2.85 19.64
N GLY A 80 14.36 2.01 18.80
CA GLY A 80 13.08 2.29 18.13
C GLY A 80 13.10 3.33 17.02
N LEU A 81 14.26 3.63 16.40
CA LEU A 81 14.33 4.47 15.19
C LEU A 81 13.60 3.80 14.04
N VAL A 82 12.74 4.57 13.37
CA VAL A 82 11.96 4.19 12.20
C VAL A 82 12.37 5.05 11.02
N PHE A 83 12.78 4.41 9.93
CA PHE A 83 12.94 5.07 8.64
C PHE A 83 11.64 4.97 7.85
N THR A 84 11.21 6.10 7.27
CA THR A 84 10.11 6.18 6.31
C THR A 84 10.45 7.24 5.27
N ASN A 85 9.59 7.44 4.27
CA ASN A 85 9.82 8.48 3.26
C ASN A 85 9.64 9.89 3.84
N HIS A 86 10.32 10.88 3.27
CA HIS A 86 10.13 12.28 3.63
C HIS A 86 8.67 12.71 3.38
N HIS A 87 8.08 12.26 2.26
CA HIS A 87 6.67 12.55 1.97
C HIS A 87 5.70 11.88 2.96
N CYS A 88 6.07 10.77 3.60
CA CYS A 88 5.27 10.12 4.64
C CYS A 88 5.30 10.90 5.96
N GLY A 89 6.46 11.47 6.31
CA GLY A 89 6.61 12.37 7.47
C GLY A 89 6.21 13.82 7.20
N PHE A 90 5.80 14.16 5.97
CA PHE A 90 5.66 15.55 5.53
C PHE A 90 4.60 16.34 6.28
N SER A 91 3.49 15.70 6.66
CA SER A 91 2.47 16.33 7.50
C SER A 91 3.01 16.68 8.88
N SER A 92 3.78 15.79 9.50
CA SER A 92 4.47 16.03 10.78
C SER A 92 5.50 17.16 10.66
N ILE A 93 6.34 17.14 9.62
CA ILE A 93 7.33 18.20 9.35
C ILE A 93 6.62 19.55 9.17
N GLN A 94 5.51 19.57 8.42
CA GLN A 94 4.69 20.77 8.22
C GLN A 94 4.08 21.27 9.53
N GLN A 95 3.52 20.39 10.36
CA GLN A 95 2.89 20.76 11.63
C GLN A 95 3.86 21.47 12.58
N HIS A 96 5.13 21.07 12.56
CA HIS A 96 6.18 21.69 13.36
C HIS A 96 6.82 22.92 12.70
N SER A 97 6.51 23.20 11.43
CA SER A 97 7.10 24.31 10.70
C SER A 97 6.37 25.63 10.95
N SER A 98 7.13 26.71 11.13
CA SER A 98 6.65 28.09 11.15
C SER A 98 7.49 28.98 10.22
N VAL A 99 7.15 30.27 10.12
CA VAL A 99 7.97 31.22 9.35
C VAL A 99 9.35 31.39 10.01
N GLU A 100 9.40 31.30 11.33
CA GLU A 100 10.60 31.40 12.15
C GLU A 100 11.42 30.10 12.16
N HIS A 101 10.75 28.94 12.17
CA HIS A 101 11.37 27.61 12.18
C HIS A 101 10.83 26.77 11.02
N ASP A 102 11.37 26.96 9.82
CA ASP A 102 10.84 26.40 8.58
C ASP A 102 11.46 25.03 8.26
N TYR A 103 11.08 24.00 9.02
CA TYR A 103 11.65 22.65 8.85
C TYR A 103 11.38 22.03 7.47
N LEU A 104 10.30 22.45 6.79
CA LEU A 104 10.08 22.09 5.39
C LEU A 104 11.23 22.56 4.49
N LYS A 105 11.68 23.80 4.68
CA LYS A 105 12.73 24.39 3.85
C LYS A 105 14.12 23.98 4.30
N ASP A 106 14.37 24.02 5.60
CA ASP A 106 15.73 23.95 6.17
C ASP A 106 16.06 22.54 6.71
N GLY A 107 15.07 21.66 6.82
CA GLY A 107 15.20 20.35 7.45
C GLY A 107 15.13 20.43 8.97
N PHE A 108 15.19 19.26 9.62
CA PHE A 108 15.17 19.12 11.07
C PHE A 108 16.14 18.02 11.50
N PHE A 109 16.80 18.21 12.65
CA PHE A 109 17.70 17.23 13.24
C PHE A 109 17.74 17.41 14.76
N ALA A 110 17.16 16.44 15.48
CA ALA A 110 17.27 16.34 16.94
C ALA A 110 18.64 15.80 17.33
N ARG A 111 19.37 16.53 18.18
CA ARG A 111 20.70 16.15 18.69
C ARG A 111 20.64 15.28 19.94
N SER A 112 19.48 15.23 20.57
CA SER A 112 19.21 14.46 21.78
C SER A 112 17.73 14.06 21.84
N LEU A 113 17.38 13.14 22.75
CA LEU A 113 16.02 12.61 22.89
C LEU A 113 15.00 13.69 23.29
N ASP A 114 15.43 14.72 24.02
CA ASP A 114 14.58 15.84 24.45
C ASP A 114 14.32 16.86 23.33
N GLU A 115 15.13 16.85 22.26
CA GLU A 115 14.88 17.66 21.06
C GLU A 115 13.91 16.99 20.08
N GLU A 116 13.61 15.70 20.22
CA GLU A 116 12.70 14.96 19.33
C GLU A 116 11.26 15.47 19.45
N LEU A 117 10.64 15.83 18.33
CA LEU A 117 9.35 16.54 18.32
C LEU A 117 8.16 15.58 18.37
N PRO A 118 7.30 15.64 19.41
CA PRO A 118 6.10 14.79 19.49
C PRO A 118 5.11 15.09 18.36
N ASN A 119 4.49 14.05 17.80
CA ASN A 119 3.50 14.20 16.73
C ASN A 119 2.14 13.67 17.19
N PRO A 120 1.21 14.56 17.62
CA PRO A 120 -0.15 14.16 17.91
C PRO A 120 -0.79 13.44 16.71
N GLU A 121 -1.63 12.44 16.98
CA GLU A 121 -2.38 11.66 15.98
C GLU A 121 -1.52 10.75 15.06
N LEU A 122 -0.19 10.83 15.14
CA LEU A 122 0.70 9.89 14.47
C LEU A 122 0.86 8.64 15.33
N TYR A 123 0.73 7.48 14.71
CA TYR A 123 1.00 6.18 15.33
C TYR A 123 1.84 5.31 14.42
N VAL A 124 2.52 4.34 15.03
CA VAL A 124 3.20 3.25 14.33
C VAL A 124 2.54 1.94 14.73
N ARG A 125 2.21 1.11 13.73
CA ARG A 125 1.47 -0.14 13.88
C ARG A 125 2.29 -1.35 13.46
N PHE A 126 2.45 -2.30 14.37
CA PHE A 126 3.15 -3.57 14.15
C PHE A 126 2.15 -4.70 13.86
N LEU A 127 2.40 -5.47 12.80
CA LEU A 127 1.64 -6.70 12.54
C LEU A 127 2.17 -7.83 13.44
N LEU A 128 1.32 -8.35 14.33
CA LEU A 128 1.70 -9.48 15.19
C LEU A 128 1.38 -10.83 14.55
N ARG A 129 0.20 -10.93 13.93
CA ARG A 129 -0.24 -12.15 13.25
C ARG A 129 -1.42 -11.90 12.32
N THR A 130 -1.68 -12.89 11.47
CA THR A 130 -2.82 -12.97 10.56
C THR A 130 -3.56 -14.29 10.75
N GLU A 131 -4.89 -14.26 10.70
CA GLU A 131 -5.77 -15.42 10.87
C GLU A 131 -6.81 -15.47 9.74
N ASP A 132 -7.04 -16.66 9.17
CA ASP A 132 -8.10 -16.86 8.18
C ASP A 132 -9.45 -16.98 8.91
N VAL A 133 -10.32 -16.00 8.72
CA VAL A 133 -11.66 -15.93 9.33
C VAL A 133 -12.76 -16.11 8.28
N THR A 134 -12.42 -16.53 7.06
CA THR A 134 -13.33 -16.67 5.92
C THR A 134 -14.56 -17.49 6.27
N LYS A 135 -14.38 -18.68 6.85
CA LYS A 135 -15.50 -19.57 7.22
C LYS A 135 -16.46 -18.89 8.21
N ARG A 136 -15.92 -18.18 9.20
CA ARG A 136 -16.71 -17.48 10.21
C ARG A 136 -17.53 -16.38 9.56
N VAL A 137 -16.88 -15.50 8.80
CA VAL A 137 -17.52 -14.36 8.12
C VAL A 137 -18.57 -14.81 7.11
N LEU A 138 -18.22 -15.72 6.19
CA LEU A 138 -19.14 -16.16 5.13
C LEU A 138 -20.29 -17.03 5.65
N SER A 139 -20.16 -17.67 6.82
CA SER A 139 -21.28 -18.41 7.40
C SER A 139 -22.46 -17.52 7.82
N ALA A 140 -22.20 -16.25 8.15
CA ALA A 140 -23.24 -15.30 8.51
C ALA A 140 -24.10 -14.85 7.32
N ALA A 141 -23.53 -14.93 6.12
CA ALA A 141 -24.24 -14.66 4.87
C ALA A 141 -25.17 -15.80 4.42
N ARG A 142 -25.12 -16.99 5.06
CA ARG A 142 -25.80 -18.21 4.57
C ARG A 142 -27.31 -18.05 4.38
N TYR A 143 -27.96 -17.26 5.23
CA TYR A 143 -29.42 -17.07 5.21
C TYR A 143 -29.85 -15.71 4.64
N ALA A 144 -28.90 -14.91 4.14
CA ALA A 144 -29.22 -13.65 3.50
C ALA A 144 -30.03 -13.90 2.22
N LYS A 145 -31.15 -13.20 2.06
CA LYS A 145 -32.03 -13.30 0.89
C LYS A 145 -31.72 -12.23 -0.15
N THR A 146 -31.06 -11.14 0.27
CA THR A 146 -30.65 -10.04 -0.59
C THR A 146 -29.17 -9.74 -0.46
N GLU A 147 -28.59 -9.10 -1.47
CA GLU A 147 -27.20 -8.64 -1.42
C GLU A 147 -26.95 -7.61 -0.31
N THR A 148 -27.95 -6.76 -0.03
CA THR A 148 -27.89 -5.80 1.08
C THR A 148 -27.82 -6.52 2.43
N GLU A 149 -28.68 -7.51 2.66
CA GLU A 149 -28.63 -8.34 3.87
C GLU A 149 -27.30 -9.08 3.99
N ARG A 150 -26.79 -9.61 2.86
CA ARG A 150 -25.50 -10.30 2.80
C ARG A 150 -24.36 -9.39 3.25
N ARG A 151 -24.31 -8.18 2.69
CA ARG A 151 -23.30 -7.16 3.03
C ARG A 151 -23.38 -6.79 4.51
N VAL A 152 -24.57 -6.44 5.01
CA VAL A 152 -24.75 -6.07 6.43
C VAL A 152 -24.32 -7.20 7.37
N ALA A 153 -24.67 -8.46 7.06
CA ALA A 153 -24.28 -9.60 7.88
C ALA A 153 -22.75 -9.83 7.87
N VAL A 154 -22.12 -9.75 6.70
CA VAL A 154 -20.67 -9.87 6.54
C VAL A 154 -19.94 -8.75 7.29
N ASP A 155 -20.32 -7.49 7.06
CA ASP A 155 -19.72 -6.32 7.68
C ASP A 155 -19.83 -6.38 9.22
N SER A 156 -20.99 -6.82 9.73
CA SER A 156 -21.21 -6.98 11.17
C SER A 156 -20.26 -8.01 11.79
N ILE A 157 -20.08 -9.17 11.15
CA ILE A 157 -19.18 -10.21 11.67
C ILE A 157 -17.72 -9.84 11.51
N MET A 158 -17.34 -9.15 10.43
CA MET A 158 -15.99 -8.60 10.28
C MET A 158 -15.68 -7.63 11.43
N ASN A 159 -16.58 -6.69 11.72
CA ASN A 159 -16.41 -5.73 12.81
C ASN A 159 -16.31 -6.42 14.18
N VAL A 160 -17.26 -7.30 14.52
CA VAL A 160 -17.24 -8.03 15.80
C VAL A 160 -15.97 -8.88 15.95
N SER A 161 -15.52 -9.55 14.89
CA SER A 161 -14.30 -10.36 14.93
C SER A 161 -13.04 -9.52 15.20
N GLY A 162 -13.02 -8.26 14.73
CA GLY A 162 -11.97 -7.30 15.08
C GLY A 162 -12.05 -6.83 16.53
N LEU A 163 -13.25 -6.46 17.00
CA LEU A 163 -13.48 -5.97 18.36
C LEU A 163 -13.11 -6.99 19.44
N GLU A 164 -13.38 -8.29 19.20
CA GLU A 164 -13.00 -9.38 20.11
C GLU A 164 -11.49 -9.45 20.41
N VAL A 165 -10.64 -8.89 19.55
CA VAL A 165 -9.20 -8.79 19.80
C VAL A 165 -8.93 -7.80 20.93
N SER A 166 -9.49 -6.59 20.81
CA SER A 166 -9.31 -5.52 21.79
C SER A 166 -10.05 -5.79 23.11
N GLU A 167 -11.14 -6.58 23.08
CA GLU A 167 -11.82 -7.04 24.30
C GLU A 167 -10.96 -8.01 25.13
N LYS A 168 -10.14 -8.84 24.47
CA LYS A 168 -9.24 -9.80 25.14
C LYS A 168 -7.95 -9.15 25.63
N ASP A 169 -7.44 -8.20 24.87
CA ASP A 169 -6.26 -7.41 25.20
C ASP A 169 -6.43 -6.00 24.63
N SER A 170 -6.67 -5.04 25.51
CA SER A 170 -6.93 -3.65 25.14
C SER A 170 -5.74 -2.94 24.49
N THR A 171 -4.55 -3.56 24.48
CA THR A 171 -3.36 -3.04 23.78
C THR A 171 -3.28 -3.51 22.33
N LEU A 172 -4.20 -4.37 21.89
CA LEU A 172 -4.22 -4.94 20.54
C LEU A 172 -5.39 -4.40 19.72
N THR A 173 -5.17 -4.31 18.42
CA THR A 173 -6.18 -3.89 17.44
C THR A 173 -6.40 -5.01 16.43
N GLY A 174 -7.64 -5.47 16.30
CA GLY A 174 -8.05 -6.45 15.28
C GLY A 174 -8.70 -5.77 14.08
N ILE A 175 -8.22 -6.07 12.87
CA ILE A 175 -8.82 -5.58 11.61
C ILE A 175 -9.10 -6.76 10.70
N VAL A 176 -10.33 -6.87 10.22
CA VAL A 176 -10.70 -7.89 9.24
C VAL A 176 -10.83 -7.25 7.87
N ASP A 177 -10.07 -7.76 6.91
CA ASP A 177 -10.08 -7.30 5.52
C ASP A 177 -10.61 -8.39 4.58
N ALA A 178 -11.30 -7.95 3.54
CA ALA A 178 -11.83 -8.82 2.49
C ALA A 178 -10.86 -8.87 1.29
N TYR A 179 -10.47 -10.08 0.91
CA TYR A 179 -9.57 -10.37 -0.20
C TYR A 179 -10.34 -11.03 -1.34
N TYR A 180 -9.83 -10.87 -2.57
CA TYR A 180 -10.38 -11.48 -3.78
C TYR A 180 -11.89 -11.21 -3.96
N ALA A 181 -12.29 -9.94 -3.83
CA ALA A 181 -13.69 -9.49 -3.88
C ALA A 181 -14.60 -10.18 -2.84
N GLY A 182 -14.08 -10.43 -1.63
CA GLY A 182 -14.82 -11.03 -0.52
C GLY A 182 -14.88 -12.56 -0.52
N LYS A 183 -14.06 -13.23 -1.35
CA LYS A 183 -13.93 -14.70 -1.31
C LYS A 183 -13.13 -15.18 -0.10
N GLU A 184 -12.23 -14.36 0.39
CA GLU A 184 -11.44 -14.63 1.60
C GLU A 184 -11.57 -13.45 2.56
N CYS A 185 -11.57 -13.74 3.86
CA CYS A 185 -11.56 -12.74 4.92
C CYS A 185 -10.44 -13.06 5.90
N TRP A 186 -9.55 -12.10 6.13
CA TRP A 186 -8.37 -12.28 6.97
C TRP A 186 -8.40 -11.28 8.12
N LEU A 187 -8.27 -11.77 9.34
CA LEU A 187 -8.06 -10.97 10.55
C LEU A 187 -6.58 -10.70 10.70
N SER A 188 -6.18 -9.44 10.70
CA SER A 188 -4.85 -9.00 11.09
C SER A 188 -4.90 -8.45 12.50
N VAL A 189 -3.98 -8.91 13.36
CA VAL A 189 -3.87 -8.42 14.73
C VAL A 189 -2.61 -7.61 14.88
N TYR A 190 -2.82 -6.39 15.38
CA TYR A 190 -1.85 -5.34 15.43
C TYR A 190 -1.59 -4.87 16.86
N ARG A 191 -0.46 -4.20 17.04
CA ARG A 191 -0.17 -3.37 18.21
C ARG A 191 0.24 -1.98 17.74
N ASP A 192 -0.37 -0.96 18.31
CA ASP A 192 -0.18 0.43 17.93
C ASP A 192 0.62 1.16 19.02
N TYR A 193 1.56 2.00 18.62
CA TYR A 193 2.30 2.91 19.49
C TYR A 193 1.98 4.35 19.07
N ASN A 194 1.43 5.14 19.99
CA ASN A 194 0.86 6.47 19.72
C ASN A 194 1.80 7.63 20.06
N ASP A 195 2.96 7.36 20.67
CA ASP A 195 4.01 8.36 20.90
C ASP A 195 5.12 8.14 19.87
N VAL A 196 5.04 8.86 18.75
CA VAL A 196 5.99 8.77 17.65
C VAL A 196 6.57 10.15 17.39
N ARG A 197 7.88 10.32 17.59
CA ARG A 197 8.53 11.62 17.58
C ARG A 197 9.39 11.80 16.34
N LEU A 198 9.42 13.01 15.79
CA LEU A 198 10.26 13.35 14.63
C LEU A 198 11.70 13.52 15.12
N VAL A 199 12.63 12.82 14.47
CA VAL A 199 14.06 12.83 14.80
C VAL A 199 14.86 13.57 13.74
N PHE A 200 14.57 13.30 12.47
CA PHE A 200 15.29 13.90 11.36
C PHE A 200 14.42 14.03 10.11
N ALA A 201 14.58 15.15 9.42
CA ALA A 201 14.09 15.32 8.06
C ALA A 201 15.12 16.13 7.26
N PRO A 202 15.53 15.69 6.06
CA PRO A 202 16.31 16.53 5.17
C PRO A 202 15.47 17.74 4.72
N PRO A 203 16.10 18.84 4.26
CA PRO A 203 15.36 19.93 3.64
C PRO A 203 14.58 19.44 2.42
N SER A 204 13.42 20.04 2.10
CA SER A 204 12.60 19.63 0.96
C SER A 204 13.33 19.69 -0.39
N SER A 205 14.38 20.51 -0.49
CA SER A 205 15.28 20.52 -1.66
C SER A 205 15.98 19.18 -1.91
N VAL A 206 16.15 18.35 -0.87
CA VAL A 206 16.66 16.98 -0.93
C VAL A 206 15.52 15.96 -0.85
N GLY A 207 14.67 16.09 0.17
CA GLY A 207 13.55 15.16 0.45
C GLY A 207 12.51 15.07 -0.66
N LYS A 208 12.38 16.13 -1.46
CA LYS A 208 11.52 16.21 -2.66
C LYS A 208 12.24 16.87 -3.85
N PHE A 209 13.55 16.60 -4.01
CA PHE A 209 14.29 17.07 -5.18
C PHE A 209 13.56 16.74 -6.50
N GLY A 210 13.47 17.72 -7.39
CA GLY A 210 12.71 17.64 -8.65
C GLY A 210 11.19 17.88 -8.54
N TRP A 211 10.66 17.90 -7.30
CA TRP A 211 9.26 18.22 -6.97
C TRP A 211 8.26 17.49 -7.90
N ASP A 212 7.27 18.21 -8.41
CA ASP A 212 6.23 17.67 -9.27
C ASP A 212 6.75 17.24 -10.64
N THR A 213 7.83 17.84 -11.14
CA THR A 213 8.43 17.48 -12.43
C THR A 213 8.96 16.06 -12.43
N ASP A 214 9.63 15.67 -11.34
CA ASP A 214 10.25 14.35 -11.22
C ASP A 214 9.32 13.32 -10.58
N ASN A 215 8.23 13.74 -9.92
CA ASN A 215 7.29 12.80 -9.31
C ASN A 215 6.79 11.75 -10.34
N TRP A 216 6.71 10.46 -9.99
CA TRP A 216 6.41 9.37 -10.94
C TRP A 216 7.38 9.18 -12.13
N MET A 217 8.57 9.79 -12.11
CA MET A 217 9.57 9.66 -13.19
C MET A 217 10.79 8.83 -12.75
N TRP A 218 11.39 8.16 -13.73
CA TRP A 218 12.73 7.58 -13.71
C TRP A 218 13.51 8.10 -14.93
N PRO A 219 14.81 8.49 -14.83
CA PRO A 219 15.70 8.48 -13.66
C PRO A 219 15.24 9.37 -12.49
N ARG A 220 15.72 9.09 -11.28
CA ARG A 220 15.37 9.83 -10.05
C ARG A 220 16.56 10.08 -9.15
N HIS A 221 16.61 11.26 -8.53
CA HIS A 221 17.70 11.72 -7.65
C HIS A 221 17.20 12.30 -6.31
N THR A 222 16.02 11.88 -5.85
CA THR A 222 15.38 12.39 -4.62
C THR A 222 15.87 11.60 -3.41
N GLY A 223 16.34 12.31 -2.37
CA GLY A 223 16.66 11.73 -1.06
C GLY A 223 15.43 11.61 -0.17
N ASP A 224 14.42 10.85 -0.61
CA ASP A 224 13.08 10.79 0.01
C ASP A 224 13.06 9.93 1.28
N PHE A 225 13.59 10.46 2.39
CA PHE A 225 13.55 9.81 3.69
C PHE A 225 13.36 10.80 4.84
N SER A 226 12.78 10.31 5.93
CA SER A 226 12.72 10.97 7.23
C SER A 226 12.83 9.91 8.33
N VAL A 227 13.17 10.36 9.53
CA VAL A 227 13.42 9.48 10.67
C VAL A 227 12.54 9.90 11.83
N PHE A 228 11.87 8.90 12.41
CA PHE A 228 11.07 9.03 13.61
C PHE A 228 11.57 8.06 14.67
N ARG A 229 11.16 8.24 15.92
CA ARG A 229 11.37 7.28 16.99
C ARG A 229 10.05 6.91 17.65
N ILE A 230 9.89 5.62 17.89
CA ILE A 230 8.76 5.10 18.67
C ILE A 230 9.11 5.21 20.15
N TYR A 231 8.19 5.77 20.94
CA TYR A 231 8.26 5.81 22.39
C TYR A 231 7.23 4.87 23.00
N ALA A 232 7.54 4.38 24.20
CA ALA A 232 6.76 3.42 24.93
C ALA A 232 6.71 3.78 26.42
N ASN A 233 5.81 3.16 27.16
CA ASN A 233 5.87 3.21 28.62
C ASN A 233 7.13 2.49 29.14
N THR A 234 7.42 2.63 30.43
CA THR A 234 8.59 2.03 31.11
C THR A 234 8.63 0.49 31.09
N LYS A 235 7.57 -0.17 30.63
CA LYS A 235 7.50 -1.63 30.42
C LYS A 235 7.56 -2.01 28.95
N ASN A 236 7.99 -1.08 28.08
CA ASN A 236 8.09 -1.25 26.63
C ASN A 236 6.74 -1.47 25.91
N GLY A 237 5.62 -1.18 26.59
CA GLY A 237 4.28 -1.30 26.04
C GLY A 237 3.80 0.02 25.39
N PRO A 238 2.74 -0.05 24.57
CA PRO A 238 2.07 1.13 24.04
C PRO A 238 1.71 2.16 25.11
N ALA A 239 1.84 3.42 24.76
CA ALA A 239 1.38 4.55 25.54
C ALA A 239 1.06 5.72 24.62
N ASP A 240 0.12 6.56 25.06
CA ASP A 240 0.00 7.90 24.51
C ASP A 240 1.18 8.76 24.97
N TYR A 241 1.35 9.94 24.38
CA TYR A 241 2.44 10.84 24.70
C TYR A 241 2.53 11.14 26.21
N SER A 242 3.73 10.96 26.74
CA SER A 242 4.13 11.39 28.08
C SER A 242 5.60 11.83 28.05
N PRO A 243 5.97 12.90 28.77
CA PRO A 243 7.39 13.24 28.95
C PRO A 243 8.20 12.11 29.61
N ASP A 244 7.54 11.21 30.35
CA ASP A 244 8.18 10.07 31.03
C ASP A 244 8.32 8.82 30.14
N ASN A 245 7.76 8.84 28.92
CA ASN A 245 7.93 7.74 27.99
C ASN A 245 9.40 7.60 27.58
N VAL A 246 9.82 6.36 27.34
CA VAL A 246 11.20 6.01 26.95
C VAL A 246 11.22 5.45 25.53
N PRO A 247 12.37 5.47 24.84
CA PRO A 247 12.52 4.81 23.54
C PRO A 247 12.01 3.35 23.57
N TYR A 248 11.24 2.97 22.56
CA TYR A 248 10.76 1.60 22.39
C TYR A 248 11.92 0.67 21.99
N HIS A 249 12.01 -0.48 22.64
CA HIS A 249 12.95 -1.55 22.31
C HIS A 249 12.26 -2.65 21.48
N PRO A 250 12.56 -2.77 20.17
CA PRO A 250 11.90 -3.72 19.29
C PRO A 250 12.37 -5.15 19.49
N GLU A 251 11.53 -6.13 19.14
CA GLU A 251 11.92 -7.56 19.14
C GLU A 251 12.86 -7.92 17.97
N TYR A 252 12.86 -7.11 16.91
CA TYR A 252 13.69 -7.28 15.72
C TYR A 252 14.10 -5.92 15.15
N VAL A 253 15.35 -5.82 14.71
CA VAL A 253 15.90 -4.63 14.03
C VAL A 253 16.35 -5.04 12.64
N ALA A 254 15.92 -4.30 11.61
CA ALA A 254 16.37 -4.54 10.25
C ALA A 254 17.84 -4.09 10.09
N PRO A 255 18.77 -4.97 9.68
CA PRO A 255 20.15 -4.58 9.46
C PRO A 255 20.26 -3.69 8.22
N ILE A 256 21.10 -2.65 8.31
CA ILE A 256 21.44 -1.78 7.17
C ILE A 256 22.75 -2.27 6.57
N SER A 257 22.73 -2.65 5.28
CA SER A 257 23.95 -2.97 4.54
C SER A 257 24.60 -1.70 3.99
N LEU A 258 25.94 -1.66 4.04
CA LEU A 258 26.77 -0.62 3.42
C LEU A 258 27.45 -1.12 2.14
N ASP A 259 27.16 -2.35 1.70
CA ASP A 259 27.83 -3.00 0.57
C ASP A 259 27.34 -2.50 -0.80
N GLY A 260 26.26 -1.70 -0.81
CA GLY A 260 25.61 -1.23 -2.02
C GLY A 260 24.81 -2.32 -2.74
N TYR A 261 24.49 -2.09 -4.01
CA TYR A 261 23.76 -3.01 -4.87
C TYR A 261 24.32 -2.99 -6.29
N LYS A 262 23.99 -4.01 -7.08
CA LYS A 262 24.32 -4.10 -8.50
C LYS A 262 23.11 -4.58 -9.29
N GLU A 263 23.14 -4.36 -10.60
CA GLU A 263 22.13 -4.88 -11.50
C GLU A 263 21.97 -6.41 -11.33
N GLY A 264 20.72 -6.88 -11.26
CA GLY A 264 20.39 -8.28 -11.03
C GLY A 264 20.45 -8.74 -9.56
N SER A 265 20.77 -7.87 -8.60
CA SER A 265 20.60 -8.19 -7.19
C SER A 265 19.14 -8.49 -6.85
N PHE A 266 18.90 -9.54 -6.05
CA PHE A 266 17.57 -9.82 -5.50
C PHE A 266 17.06 -8.62 -4.69
N CYS A 267 15.81 -8.21 -4.94
CA CYS A 267 15.14 -7.16 -4.20
C CYS A 267 13.75 -7.64 -3.77
N MET A 268 13.40 -7.40 -2.50
CA MET A 268 12.08 -7.68 -1.95
C MET A 268 11.63 -6.47 -1.14
N THR A 269 10.37 -6.10 -1.30
CA THR A 269 9.74 -5.05 -0.51
C THR A 269 8.63 -5.66 0.34
N LEU A 270 8.68 -5.37 1.63
CA LEU A 270 7.59 -5.60 2.57
C LEU A 270 6.96 -4.26 2.92
N GLY A 271 5.64 -4.21 3.02
CA GLY A 271 4.93 -2.99 3.37
C GLY A 271 3.43 -3.17 3.31
N TYR A 272 2.73 -2.04 3.36
CA TYR A 272 1.28 -1.95 3.48
C TYR A 272 0.71 -1.27 2.23
N PRO A 273 0.59 -1.99 1.09
CA PRO A 273 0.00 -1.41 -0.11
C PRO A 273 -1.46 -1.06 0.14
N GLY A 274 -1.87 0.16 -0.22
CA GLY A 274 -3.23 0.66 0.03
C GLY A 274 -4.31 -0.03 -0.81
N SER A 275 -4.26 0.11 -2.14
CA SER A 275 -5.27 -0.48 -3.02
C SER A 275 -4.69 -0.87 -4.38
N THR A 276 -5.27 -1.92 -4.97
CA THR A 276 -5.01 -2.33 -6.36
C THR A 276 -6.28 -2.87 -7.00
N GLU A 277 -6.40 -2.71 -8.31
CA GLU A 277 -7.59 -3.08 -9.08
C GLU A 277 -7.26 -4.10 -10.18
N ARG A 278 -6.42 -5.10 -9.85
CA ARG A 278 -5.90 -6.09 -10.82
C ARG A 278 -7.00 -6.81 -11.62
N TYR A 279 -8.12 -7.10 -10.98
CA TYR A 279 -9.21 -7.87 -11.58
C TYR A 279 -10.29 -7.01 -12.25
N LEU A 280 -10.17 -5.68 -12.23
CA LEU A 280 -11.14 -4.75 -12.81
C LEU A 280 -11.41 -5.04 -14.30
N SER A 281 -12.68 -5.09 -14.70
CA SER A 281 -13.08 -5.37 -16.09
C SER A 281 -12.66 -4.27 -17.06
N SER A 282 -12.72 -4.52 -18.37
CA SER A 282 -12.49 -3.49 -19.39
C SER A 282 -13.42 -2.29 -19.19
N TYR A 283 -14.69 -2.57 -18.85
CA TYR A 283 -15.69 -1.54 -18.53
C TYR A 283 -15.30 -0.69 -17.31
N GLY A 284 -14.76 -1.33 -16.27
CA GLY A 284 -14.28 -0.61 -15.08
C GLY A 284 -13.02 0.21 -15.34
N ILE A 285 -12.11 -0.30 -16.17
CA ILE A 285 -10.93 0.46 -16.61
C ILE A 285 -11.38 1.70 -17.39
N GLU A 286 -12.35 1.57 -18.30
CA GLU A 286 -12.91 2.71 -19.05
C GLU A 286 -13.60 3.73 -18.14
N GLU A 287 -14.39 3.27 -17.16
CA GLU A 287 -15.04 4.16 -16.19
C GLU A 287 -14.00 4.90 -15.33
N MET A 288 -12.96 4.20 -14.84
CA MET A 288 -11.87 4.80 -14.08
C MET A 288 -11.15 5.88 -14.90
N MET A 289 -10.80 5.57 -16.15
CA MET A 289 -10.08 6.49 -17.02
C MET A 289 -10.87 7.76 -17.33
N ASN A 290 -12.14 7.60 -17.72
CA ASN A 290 -12.97 8.68 -18.25
C ASN A 290 -13.84 9.37 -17.19
N GLY A 291 -13.97 8.76 -16.01
CA GLY A 291 -14.65 9.31 -14.84
C GLY A 291 -13.64 9.81 -13.83
N ILE A 292 -13.26 8.94 -12.88
CA ILE A 292 -12.46 9.30 -11.69
C ILE A 292 -11.15 10.01 -12.08
N ASN A 293 -10.34 9.39 -12.94
CA ASN A 293 -9.04 9.97 -13.31
C ASN A 293 -9.22 11.30 -14.06
N GLN A 294 -10.20 11.40 -14.95
CA GLN A 294 -10.44 12.64 -15.69
C GLN A 294 -10.90 13.77 -14.76
N ALA A 295 -11.82 13.49 -13.83
CA ALA A 295 -12.27 14.48 -12.86
C ALA A 295 -11.11 14.93 -11.94
N MET A 296 -10.28 14.00 -11.46
CA MET A 296 -9.08 14.33 -10.69
C MET A 296 -8.13 15.23 -11.49
N ILE A 297 -7.93 14.97 -12.79
CA ILE A 297 -7.06 15.79 -13.66
C ILE A 297 -7.61 17.21 -13.79
N ASP A 298 -8.89 17.34 -14.11
CA ASP A 298 -9.52 18.62 -14.41
C ASP A 298 -9.62 19.49 -13.15
N VAL A 299 -10.20 18.95 -12.08
CA VAL A 299 -10.48 19.69 -10.84
C VAL A 299 -9.18 20.03 -10.11
N ARG A 300 -8.29 19.04 -9.93
CA ARG A 300 -7.03 19.29 -9.23
C ARG A 300 -6.10 20.18 -10.04
N GLY A 301 -6.14 20.16 -11.38
CA GLY A 301 -5.34 21.07 -12.21
C GLY A 301 -5.64 22.55 -11.93
N VAL A 302 -6.93 22.90 -11.90
CA VAL A 302 -7.38 24.27 -11.58
C VAL A 302 -7.03 24.64 -10.13
N LYS A 303 -7.39 23.77 -9.18
CA LYS A 303 -7.17 23.97 -7.75
C LYS A 303 -5.69 24.25 -7.43
N GLN A 304 -4.79 23.45 -7.98
CA GLN A 304 -3.36 23.56 -7.73
C GLN A 304 -2.76 24.80 -8.38
N THR A 305 -3.25 25.23 -9.54
CA THR A 305 -2.80 26.49 -10.16
C THR A 305 -3.04 27.67 -9.22
N VAL A 306 -4.20 27.71 -8.56
CA VAL A 306 -4.52 28.75 -7.57
C VAL A 306 -3.63 28.62 -6.34
N TRP A 307 -3.53 27.43 -5.74
CA TRP A 307 -2.71 27.21 -4.56
C TRP A 307 -1.25 27.56 -4.78
N LYS A 308 -0.65 27.07 -5.88
CA LYS A 308 0.77 27.31 -6.19
C LYS A 308 1.08 28.80 -6.30
N ARG A 309 0.23 29.56 -6.99
CA ARG A 309 0.38 31.02 -7.12
C ARG A 309 0.41 31.71 -5.75
N GLU A 310 -0.46 31.30 -4.82
CA GLU A 310 -0.51 31.91 -3.49
C GLU A 310 0.66 31.46 -2.60
N MET A 311 1.04 30.19 -2.68
CA MET A 311 2.20 29.64 -1.97
C MET A 311 3.51 30.30 -2.41
N ASP A 312 3.67 30.59 -3.70
CA ASP A 312 4.87 31.24 -4.23
C ASP A 312 5.04 32.69 -3.77
N ARG A 313 3.93 33.36 -3.40
CA ARG A 313 3.93 34.76 -2.97
C ARG A 313 4.08 34.94 -1.47
N ARG A 314 3.72 33.93 -0.68
CA ARG A 314 3.52 34.06 0.77
C ARG A 314 4.09 32.85 1.52
N PRO A 315 5.19 33.02 2.28
CA PRO A 315 5.80 31.94 3.05
C PRO A 315 4.84 31.26 4.04
N ASP A 316 3.99 32.04 4.72
CA ASP A 316 3.02 31.48 5.68
C ASP A 316 1.97 30.60 4.98
N ILE A 317 1.53 30.98 3.78
CA ILE A 317 0.61 30.17 2.97
C ILE A 317 1.32 28.94 2.41
N ARG A 318 2.57 29.08 1.95
CA ARG A 318 3.40 27.95 1.51
C ARG A 318 3.45 26.88 2.59
N ILE A 319 3.74 27.26 3.84
CA ILE A 319 3.78 26.33 4.97
C ILE A 319 2.39 25.74 5.22
N LYS A 320 1.34 26.56 5.38
CA LYS A 320 -0.02 26.08 5.66
C LYS A 320 -0.60 25.13 4.60
N TYR A 321 -0.23 25.30 3.33
CA TYR A 321 -0.77 24.52 2.21
C TYR A 321 0.19 23.45 1.68
N ALA A 322 1.42 23.36 2.16
CA ALA A 322 2.43 22.42 1.65
C ALA A 322 1.89 20.98 1.54
N SER A 323 1.42 20.38 2.63
CA SER A 323 0.93 19.00 2.62
C SER A 323 -0.31 18.81 1.72
N LYS A 324 -1.25 19.76 1.78
CA LYS A 324 -2.46 19.72 0.94
C LYS A 324 -2.13 19.78 -0.55
N TYR A 325 -1.19 20.66 -0.93
CA TYR A 325 -0.73 20.79 -2.31
C TYR A 325 -0.04 19.51 -2.78
N ASP A 326 0.86 18.97 -1.95
CA ASP A 326 1.62 17.76 -2.25
C ASP A 326 0.74 16.55 -2.48
N GLU A 327 -0.23 16.31 -1.59
CA GLU A 327 -1.22 15.26 -1.76
C GLU A 327 -2.06 15.50 -3.03
N SER A 328 -2.45 16.76 -3.28
CA SER A 328 -3.20 17.12 -4.48
C SER A 328 -2.43 16.76 -5.75
N SER A 329 -1.17 17.16 -5.82
CA SER A 329 -0.26 16.97 -6.95
C SER A 329 0.06 15.51 -7.18
N ASN A 330 0.28 14.73 -6.12
CA ASN A 330 0.63 13.33 -6.23
C ASN A 330 -0.43 12.53 -6.99
N TYR A 331 -1.69 12.61 -6.57
CA TYR A 331 -2.78 11.92 -7.27
C TYR A 331 -3.08 12.55 -8.63
N TRP A 332 -2.98 13.87 -8.77
CA TRP A 332 -3.18 14.53 -10.07
C TRP A 332 -2.21 13.97 -11.13
N LYS A 333 -0.92 13.91 -10.80
CA LYS A 333 0.09 13.35 -11.71
C LYS A 333 -0.06 11.84 -11.88
N ASN A 334 -0.42 11.12 -10.82
CA ASN A 334 -0.72 9.68 -10.91
C ASN A 334 -1.87 9.41 -11.89
N SER A 335 -2.99 10.13 -11.82
CA SER A 335 -4.12 9.95 -12.74
C SER A 335 -3.73 10.22 -14.20
N ILE A 336 -2.90 11.24 -14.47
CA ILE A 336 -2.34 11.50 -15.80
C ILE A 336 -1.48 10.32 -16.27
N GLY A 337 -0.56 9.87 -15.41
CA GLY A 337 0.36 8.78 -15.67
C GLY A 337 -0.37 7.47 -15.94
N THR A 338 -1.32 7.10 -15.09
CA THR A 338 -2.18 5.92 -15.20
C THR A 338 -2.95 5.92 -16.53
N ASN A 339 -3.62 7.03 -16.88
CA ASN A 339 -4.34 7.13 -18.16
C ASN A 339 -3.40 7.01 -19.37
N LYS A 340 -2.19 7.60 -19.31
CA LYS A 340 -1.18 7.46 -20.37
C LYS A 340 -0.67 6.02 -20.47
N ALA A 341 -0.36 5.37 -19.34
CA ALA A 341 0.15 4.01 -19.29
C ALA A 341 -0.89 3.01 -19.82
N ILE A 342 -2.17 3.14 -19.45
CA ILE A 342 -3.24 2.28 -19.95
C ILE A 342 -3.30 2.32 -21.49
N LYS A 343 -3.24 3.52 -22.08
CA LYS A 343 -3.24 3.71 -23.54
C LYS A 343 -1.97 3.16 -24.18
N HIS A 344 -0.80 3.51 -23.64
CA HIS A 344 0.49 3.14 -24.23
C HIS A 344 0.75 1.63 -24.18
N LEU A 345 0.46 0.98 -23.05
CA LEU A 345 0.66 -0.44 -22.83
C LEU A 345 -0.49 -1.31 -23.35
N LYS A 346 -1.52 -0.69 -23.95
CA LYS A 346 -2.74 -1.33 -24.48
C LYS A 346 -3.42 -2.21 -23.42
N VAL A 347 -3.53 -1.69 -22.19
CA VAL A 347 -4.06 -2.47 -21.05
C VAL A 347 -5.51 -2.83 -21.27
N LEU A 348 -6.30 -1.92 -21.85
CA LEU A 348 -7.72 -2.15 -22.12
C LEU A 348 -7.92 -3.27 -23.14
N GLU A 349 -7.11 -3.29 -24.21
CA GLU A 349 -7.15 -4.32 -25.25
C GLU A 349 -6.72 -5.68 -24.70
N LYS A 350 -5.65 -5.71 -23.89
CA LYS A 350 -5.22 -6.92 -23.18
C LYS A 350 -6.33 -7.45 -22.26
N LYS A 351 -7.03 -6.56 -21.56
CA LYS A 351 -8.16 -6.95 -20.69
C LYS A 351 -9.32 -7.53 -21.50
N ARG A 352 -9.73 -6.87 -22.58
CA ARG A 352 -10.78 -7.38 -23.48
C ARG A 352 -10.43 -8.74 -24.08
N ALA A 353 -9.17 -8.97 -24.44
CA ALA A 353 -8.70 -10.28 -24.92
C ALA A 353 -8.79 -11.36 -23.82
N ALA A 354 -8.37 -11.04 -22.59
CA ALA A 354 -8.51 -11.94 -21.45
C ALA A 354 -9.99 -12.25 -21.12
N GLU A 355 -10.88 -11.26 -21.24
CA GLU A 355 -12.32 -11.42 -21.05
C GLU A 355 -12.97 -12.26 -22.15
N ALA A 356 -12.52 -12.15 -23.40
CA ALA A 356 -12.95 -13.03 -24.49
C ALA A 356 -12.53 -14.48 -24.21
N ALA A 357 -11.27 -14.71 -23.82
CA ALA A 357 -10.79 -16.03 -23.45
C ALA A 357 -11.57 -16.62 -22.26
N LEU A 358 -11.89 -15.80 -21.25
CA LEU A 358 -12.72 -16.22 -20.12
C LEU A 358 -14.15 -16.57 -20.57
N ARG A 359 -14.72 -15.82 -21.51
CA ARG A 359 -16.04 -16.12 -22.06
C ARG A 359 -16.07 -17.46 -22.78
N ASP A 360 -15.07 -17.74 -23.60
CA ASP A 360 -14.95 -19.02 -24.32
C ASP A 360 -14.74 -20.18 -23.34
N TRP A 361 -13.95 -19.95 -22.28
CA TRP A 361 -13.80 -20.91 -21.19
C TRP A 361 -15.14 -21.17 -20.47
N ILE A 362 -15.90 -20.13 -20.10
CA ILE A 362 -17.23 -20.30 -19.48
C ILE A 362 -18.16 -21.09 -20.40
N GLN A 363 -18.18 -20.80 -21.71
CA GLN A 363 -19.06 -21.49 -22.66
C GLN A 363 -18.72 -22.97 -22.81
N SER A 364 -17.43 -23.33 -22.73
CA SER A 364 -16.95 -24.72 -22.84
C SER A 364 -17.11 -25.54 -21.56
N HIS A 365 -17.51 -24.92 -20.43
CA HIS A 365 -17.68 -25.58 -19.13
C HIS A 365 -19.15 -25.49 -18.67
N PRO A 366 -19.99 -26.53 -18.89
CA PRO A 366 -21.44 -26.47 -18.66
C PRO A 366 -21.86 -25.97 -17.27
N GLU A 367 -21.20 -26.43 -16.20
CA GLU A 367 -21.50 -26.02 -14.82
C GLU A 367 -21.22 -24.53 -14.58
N GLU A 368 -20.15 -24.00 -15.16
CA GLU A 368 -19.79 -22.57 -15.04
C GLU A 368 -20.65 -21.72 -15.96
N ARG A 369 -21.01 -22.24 -17.14
CA ARG A 369 -21.96 -21.60 -18.04
C ARG A 369 -23.27 -21.31 -17.34
N GLU A 370 -23.85 -22.30 -16.64
CA GLU A 370 -25.11 -22.11 -15.91
C GLU A 370 -25.03 -20.98 -14.87
N LYS A 371 -23.91 -20.89 -14.16
CA LYS A 371 -23.67 -19.87 -13.12
C LYS A 371 -23.35 -18.48 -13.68
N LEU A 372 -22.59 -18.40 -14.78
CA LEU A 372 -21.92 -17.17 -15.24
C LEU A 372 -22.40 -16.66 -16.60
N ILE A 373 -23.43 -17.28 -17.22
CA ILE A 373 -23.91 -16.89 -18.56
C ILE A 373 -24.24 -15.39 -18.69
N ARG A 374 -24.69 -14.75 -17.60
CA ARG A 374 -25.04 -13.33 -17.57
C ARG A 374 -23.90 -12.41 -17.13
N LEU A 375 -22.72 -12.93 -16.77
CA LEU A 375 -21.64 -12.14 -16.15
C LEU A 375 -21.29 -10.91 -16.99
N PHE A 376 -20.94 -11.11 -18.26
CA PHE A 376 -20.49 -10.01 -19.12
C PHE A 376 -21.61 -9.04 -19.49
N SER A 377 -22.83 -9.53 -19.77
CA SER A 377 -23.98 -8.67 -20.06
C SER A 377 -24.38 -7.84 -18.83
N SER A 378 -24.32 -8.43 -17.63
CA SER A 378 -24.60 -7.71 -16.39
C SER A 378 -23.54 -6.67 -16.08
N LEU A 379 -22.25 -6.96 -16.33
CA LEU A 379 -21.18 -5.99 -16.20
C LEU A 379 -21.39 -4.80 -17.15
N GLU A 380 -21.55 -5.07 -18.43
CA GLU A 380 -21.76 -4.04 -19.46
C GLU A 380 -22.96 -3.15 -19.13
N LEU A 381 -24.10 -3.75 -18.80
CA LEU A 381 -25.32 -3.02 -18.43
C LEU A 381 -25.12 -2.20 -17.15
N SER A 382 -24.49 -2.76 -16.13
CA SER A 382 -24.27 -2.08 -14.85
C SER A 382 -23.36 -0.87 -14.98
N TYR A 383 -22.25 -1.00 -15.72
CA TYR A 383 -21.33 0.10 -15.99
C TYR A 383 -21.97 1.16 -16.88
N SER A 384 -22.74 0.75 -17.90
CA SER A 384 -23.44 1.69 -18.78
C SER A 384 -24.49 2.52 -18.03
N ASN A 385 -25.30 1.86 -17.19
CA ASN A 385 -26.37 2.52 -16.44
C ASN A 385 -25.88 3.52 -15.40
N ARG A 386 -24.70 3.27 -14.81
CA ARG A 386 -24.14 4.14 -13.76
C ARG A 386 -23.16 5.20 -14.28
N ARG A 387 -22.80 5.15 -15.57
CA ARG A 387 -21.71 5.96 -16.16
C ARG A 387 -21.86 7.45 -15.88
N GLU A 388 -23.00 8.04 -16.22
CA GLU A 388 -23.22 9.49 -16.05
C GLU A 388 -23.26 9.89 -14.58
N THR A 389 -23.95 9.11 -13.74
CA THR A 389 -24.03 9.34 -12.29
C THR A 389 -22.65 9.27 -11.64
N ASN A 390 -21.87 8.24 -11.92
CA ASN A 390 -20.52 8.07 -11.36
C ASN A 390 -19.56 9.14 -11.85
N ARG A 391 -19.68 9.58 -13.12
CA ARG A 391 -18.92 10.72 -13.61
C ARG A 391 -19.28 11.99 -12.85
N ALA A 392 -20.56 12.29 -12.66
CA ALA A 392 -20.99 13.47 -11.91
C ALA A 392 -20.49 13.43 -10.46
N LEU A 393 -20.58 12.27 -9.79
CA LEU A 393 -20.05 12.06 -8.44
C LEU A 393 -18.55 12.28 -8.37
N ALA A 394 -17.79 11.86 -9.39
CA ALA A 394 -16.34 12.06 -9.45
C ALA A 394 -15.92 13.54 -9.56
N TYR A 395 -16.75 14.41 -10.14
CA TYR A 395 -16.51 15.86 -10.14
C TYR A 395 -17.02 16.55 -8.86
N PHE A 396 -17.93 15.91 -8.13
CA PHE A 396 -18.48 16.44 -6.88
C PHE A 396 -17.59 16.14 -5.67
N GLY A 397 -17.06 14.91 -5.58
CA GLY A 397 -16.14 14.48 -4.51
C GLY A 397 -14.72 14.94 -4.75
#